data_AF-A0A6N7GZY1-F1
#
_entry.id   AF-A0A6N7GZY1-F1
#
_cell.length_a   1.000
_cell.length_b   1.000
_cell.length_c   1.000
_cell.angle_alpha   90.00
_cell.angle_beta   90.00
_cell.angle_gamma   90.00
#
_symmetry.space_group_name_H-M   'P 1'
#
loop_
_entity.id
_entity.type
_entity.pdbx_description
1 polymer ?
#
loop_
_entity_poly.entity_id
_entity_poly.type
_entity_poly.pdbx_seq_one_letter_code
_entity_poly.pdbx_strand_id
1 'polypeptide(L)'
;MAALLFALVFLIAATGHAQAGFLIPAIVAAIGLTGVAASVATFIGTVALSVGISWAASKLMPKPDQAKAAGGVELDIRIDAELPQSLLVGRAVTAGSLIYAETYGKREEIDNSDMIEVISIADHPCEGLVKVFVAEKEATLTPAGSGIPGQWWGPLAQSRGDTVNGYNNKLAIKFYDGSQTTADPFAVAAVGNHPERPWTSAFIGRGTTYARVHSIYGATLVPGPMRWRFVVDGIRLYDPRKDTTVGGSGSHRFGTLSTHEFTANLAVIAYNILRGIRVLDVNGVAQHFYGLEGTAAANLPLDNWFAAMNECDATVDGEPQFHGGAEISVDTEPLEAIRQMLSAMDGRLTEIGGVYKLYVGVPGVPVFAIDDDVIRANEGDEFRPIMPLEQRVNHVTGSYTSPEDGWIPKVAPSRRVIEWEE
;
A
#
# COMPACT_ATOMS: atom_id res chain seq x y z
N MET A 1 -15.52 41.21 9.77
CA MET A 1 -15.94 41.23 11.20
C MET A 1 -17.03 40.22 11.52
N ALA A 2 -18.01 39.92 10.65
CA ALA A 2 -19.04 38.91 10.93
C ALA A 2 -18.53 37.45 10.95
N ALA A 3 -17.47 37.13 10.20
CA ALA A 3 -16.87 35.78 10.17
C ALA A 3 -16.08 35.43 11.45
N LEU A 4 -15.56 36.43 12.17
CA LEU A 4 -14.77 36.21 13.39
C LEU A 4 -15.66 35.90 14.61
N LEU A 5 -16.91 36.36 14.59
CA LEU A 5 -17.88 36.08 15.66
C LEU A 5 -18.47 34.66 15.56
N PHE A 6 -18.57 34.10 14.36
CA PHE A 6 -19.10 32.74 14.18
C PHE A 6 -18.11 31.66 14.65
N ALA A 7 -16.80 31.90 14.53
CA ALA A 7 -15.76 30.98 15.01
C ALA A 7 -15.66 30.96 16.55
N LEU A 8 -15.96 32.08 17.23
CA LEU A 8 -15.89 32.16 18.69
C LEU A 8 -17.05 31.43 19.39
N VAL A 9 -18.23 31.34 18.74
CA VAL A 9 -19.42 30.70 19.31
C VAL A 9 -19.32 29.17 19.31
N PHE A 10 -18.58 28.58 18.37
CA PHE A 10 -18.30 27.13 18.39
C PHE A 10 -17.25 26.71 19.41
N LEU A 11 -16.41 27.65 19.89
CA LEU A 11 -15.36 27.35 20.88
C LEU A 11 -15.90 27.25 22.32
N ILE A 12 -17.10 27.76 22.61
CA ILE A 12 -17.66 27.84 23.97
C ILE A 12 -18.70 26.74 24.25
N ALA A 13 -19.15 26.01 23.22
CA ALA A 13 -20.20 24.98 23.37
C ALA A 13 -19.68 23.56 23.71
N ALA A 14 -18.37 23.36 23.86
CA ALA A 14 -17.76 22.07 24.18
C ALA A 14 -17.21 22.01 25.62
N THR A 15 -18.00 22.43 26.61
CA THR A 15 -17.74 22.09 28.02
C THR A 15 -18.74 21.05 28.49
N GLY A 16 -18.45 19.78 28.17
CA GLY A 16 -19.17 18.62 28.66
C GLY A 16 -18.20 17.44 28.71
N HIS A 17 -17.86 17.01 29.91
CA HIS A 17 -16.90 15.93 30.14
C HIS A 17 -17.47 14.58 29.67
N ALA A 18 -16.81 13.92 28.71
CA ALA A 18 -16.55 12.47 28.66
C ALA A 18 -16.12 12.03 27.24
N GLN A 19 -15.14 11.12 27.18
CA GLN A 19 -14.50 10.48 26.01
C GLN A 19 -13.39 11.31 25.34
N ALA A 20 -12.14 10.87 25.57
CA ALA A 20 -10.93 11.39 24.95
C ALA A 20 -10.89 11.00 23.46
N GLY A 21 -11.61 11.76 22.63
CA GLY A 21 -11.44 11.75 21.18
C GLY A 21 -10.26 12.62 20.79
N PHE A 22 -9.39 12.10 19.93
CA PHE A 22 -8.30 12.84 19.29
C PHE A 22 -8.86 14.11 18.62
N LEU A 23 -8.58 15.29 19.19
CA LEU A 23 -8.86 16.57 18.53
C LEU A 23 -7.61 16.98 17.76
N ILE A 24 -7.54 16.63 16.47
CA ILE A 24 -6.50 17.11 15.56
C ILE A 24 -6.94 18.47 15.02
N PRO A 25 -6.25 19.59 15.33
CA PRO A 25 -6.37 20.77 14.50
C PRO A 25 -5.73 20.43 13.15
N ALA A 26 -6.52 20.48 12.07
CA ALA A 26 -6.01 20.37 10.72
C ALA A 26 -4.84 21.35 10.53
N ILE A 27 -3.65 20.85 10.23
CA ILE A 27 -2.53 21.68 9.79
C ILE A 27 -2.91 22.18 8.39
N VAL A 28 -3.64 23.29 8.33
CA VAL A 28 -3.72 24.10 7.11
C VAL A 28 -2.35 24.75 6.98
N ALA A 29 -1.57 24.31 6.01
CA ALA A 29 -0.33 24.97 5.61
C ALA A 29 -0.66 26.39 5.12
N ALA A 30 -0.75 27.35 6.04
CA ALA A 30 -0.74 28.76 5.72
C ALA A 30 0.68 29.11 5.28
N ILE A 31 0.90 29.12 3.97
CA ILE A 31 2.08 29.72 3.37
C ILE A 31 2.08 31.20 3.81
N GLY A 32 2.99 31.54 4.73
CA GLY A 32 3.21 32.90 5.19
C GLY A 32 3.70 33.77 4.04
N LEU A 33 2.77 34.45 3.37
CA LEU A 33 3.07 35.52 2.43
C LEU A 33 3.45 36.78 3.22
N THR A 34 4.72 36.90 3.59
CA THR A 34 5.34 38.19 3.91
C THR A 34 6.53 38.43 2.98
N GLY A 35 6.18 39.02 1.84
CA GLY A 35 6.98 39.66 0.77
C GLY A 35 8.50 39.57 0.78
N VAL A 36 9.05 38.83 -0.19
CA VAL A 36 9.84 39.38 -1.31
C VAL A 36 9.58 38.48 -2.53
N ALA A 37 9.33 39.09 -3.69
CA ALA A 37 8.94 38.44 -4.93
C ALA A 37 9.99 37.44 -5.45
N ALA A 38 9.61 36.16 -5.54
CA ALA A 38 10.13 35.21 -6.52
C ALA A 38 9.03 34.17 -6.80
N SER A 39 8.49 34.23 -8.01
CA SER A 39 7.43 33.35 -8.51
C SER A 39 7.89 31.89 -8.55
N VAL A 40 7.43 31.08 -7.59
CA VAL A 40 7.32 29.63 -7.79
C VAL A 40 5.88 29.38 -8.20
N ALA A 41 5.68 29.14 -9.50
CA ALA A 41 4.42 28.67 -10.04
C ALA A 41 4.14 27.29 -9.44
N THR A 42 3.26 27.23 -8.45
CA THR A 42 2.66 25.99 -7.97
C THR A 42 1.81 25.43 -9.10
N PHE A 43 2.38 24.48 -9.84
CA PHE A 43 1.62 23.61 -10.71
C PHE A 43 0.74 22.74 -9.79
N ILE A 44 -0.53 23.12 -9.65
CA ILE A 44 -1.57 22.20 -9.15
C ILE A 44 -1.84 21.24 -10.31
N GLY A 45 -1.10 20.14 -10.34
CA GLY A 45 -1.30 19.05 -11.27
C GLY A 45 -2.29 18.05 -10.70
N THR A 46 -3.57 18.42 -10.62
CA THR A 46 -4.63 17.40 -10.68
C THR A 46 -4.58 16.82 -12.09
N VAL A 47 -3.96 15.66 -12.26
CA VAL A 47 -4.26 14.81 -13.41
C VAL A 47 -5.68 14.27 -13.19
N ALA A 48 -6.66 15.11 -13.52
CA ALA A 48 -7.98 14.63 -13.86
C ALA A 48 -7.85 13.96 -15.24
N LEU A 49 -7.76 12.64 -15.26
CA LEU A 49 -8.00 11.87 -16.48
C LEU A 49 -9.46 12.07 -16.87
N SER A 50 -9.70 13.09 -17.68
CA SER A 50 -10.99 13.36 -18.31
C SER A 50 -11.27 12.30 -19.37
N VAL A 51 -11.93 11.21 -18.99
CA VAL A 51 -12.64 10.35 -19.95
C VAL A 51 -13.96 11.06 -20.27
N GLY A 52 -13.98 11.83 -21.35
CA GLY A 52 -15.21 12.26 -22.02
C GLY A 52 -15.75 11.14 -22.92
N ILE A 53 -17.08 11.14 -23.14
CA ILE A 53 -17.93 10.14 -23.85
C ILE A 53 -18.47 9.09 -22.84
N SER A 54 -19.76 8.94 -22.48
CA SER A 54 -21.05 9.47 -22.95
C SER A 54 -22.11 9.34 -21.85
N TRP A 55 -22.65 10.45 -21.35
CA TRP A 55 -23.71 10.46 -20.31
C TRP A 55 -25.10 10.05 -20.83
N ALA A 56 -25.22 9.65 -22.10
CA ALA A 56 -26.48 9.29 -22.76
C ALA A 56 -26.69 7.78 -22.97
N ALA A 57 -25.72 6.92 -22.69
CA ALA A 57 -25.85 5.45 -22.86
C ALA A 57 -26.16 4.68 -21.57
N SER A 58 -26.10 5.33 -20.40
CA SER A 58 -26.16 4.71 -19.07
C SER A 58 -27.56 4.30 -18.59
N LYS A 59 -28.61 4.45 -19.42
CA LYS A 59 -29.99 4.08 -19.07
C LYS A 59 -30.49 2.77 -19.70
N LEU A 60 -29.70 2.11 -20.55
CA LEU A 60 -30.11 0.90 -21.28
C LEU A 60 -29.16 -0.29 -21.15
N MET A 61 -28.09 -0.18 -20.35
CA MET A 61 -27.17 -1.28 -20.08
C MET A 61 -27.26 -1.71 -18.61
N PRO A 62 -27.27 -3.02 -18.30
CA PRO A 62 -27.07 -3.47 -16.93
C PRO A 62 -25.74 -2.90 -16.43
N LYS A 63 -25.78 -2.24 -15.27
CA LYS A 63 -24.62 -1.62 -14.66
C LYS A 63 -23.53 -2.69 -14.51
N PRO A 64 -22.33 -2.54 -15.09
CA PRO A 64 -21.20 -3.29 -14.59
C PRO A 64 -21.05 -2.90 -13.12
N ASP A 65 -20.87 -3.89 -12.24
CA ASP A 65 -20.51 -3.63 -10.85
C ASP A 65 -19.27 -2.75 -10.87
N GLN A 66 -19.45 -1.46 -10.58
CA GLN A 66 -18.34 -0.57 -10.26
C GLN A 66 -17.90 -0.97 -8.85
N ALA A 67 -17.14 -2.06 -8.80
CA ALA A 67 -16.21 -2.28 -7.71
C ALA A 67 -15.46 -0.96 -7.50
N LYS A 68 -15.56 -0.40 -6.29
CA LYS A 68 -14.61 0.63 -5.85
C LYS A 68 -13.23 0.09 -6.20
N ALA A 69 -12.38 0.87 -6.86
CA ALA A 69 -11.03 0.45 -7.22
C ALA A 69 -10.29 -0.03 -5.96
N ALA A 70 -10.33 -1.33 -5.73
CA ALA A 70 -9.90 -2.03 -4.53
C ALA A 70 -8.43 -2.41 -4.72
N GLY A 71 -7.57 -1.41 -4.76
CA GLY A 71 -6.16 -1.58 -5.07
C GLY A 71 -5.69 -0.43 -5.96
N GLY A 72 -5.00 0.51 -5.35
CA GLY A 72 -4.37 1.64 -6.02
C GLY A 72 -3.14 2.04 -5.22
N VAL A 73 -2.07 2.45 -5.92
CA VAL A 73 -0.91 3.04 -5.26
C VAL A 73 -1.30 4.43 -4.81
N GLU A 74 -1.33 4.65 -3.50
CA GLU A 74 -1.59 5.96 -2.95
C GLU A 74 -0.29 6.75 -2.80
N LEU A 75 -0.25 7.90 -3.46
CA LEU A 75 0.98 8.67 -3.64
C LEU A 75 1.06 9.92 -2.74
N ASP A 76 0.01 10.23 -1.98
CA ASP A 76 -0.05 11.38 -1.08
C ASP A 76 -0.27 10.96 0.38
N ILE A 77 0.41 11.63 1.31
CA ILE A 77 0.33 11.35 2.75
C ILE A 77 -1.07 11.69 3.25
N ARG A 78 -1.73 10.74 3.93
CA ARG A 78 -3.02 10.98 4.58
C ARG A 78 -2.88 11.49 6.00
N ILE A 79 -3.75 12.42 6.38
CA ILE A 79 -3.95 12.89 7.74
C ILE A 79 -5.44 12.80 8.03
N ASP A 80 -5.87 11.72 8.65
CA ASP A 80 -7.25 11.52 9.11
C ASP A 80 -7.24 10.61 10.34
N ALA A 81 -8.15 10.87 11.28
CA ALA A 81 -8.27 10.11 12.52
C ALA A 81 -9.00 8.77 12.33
N GLU A 82 -9.76 8.62 11.25
CA GLU A 82 -10.58 7.43 10.95
C GLU A 82 -10.02 6.59 9.78
N LEU A 83 -8.71 6.69 9.50
CA LEU A 83 -8.10 5.89 8.44
C LEU A 83 -8.24 4.39 8.74
N PRO A 84 -8.77 3.60 7.78
CA PRO A 84 -8.72 2.15 7.90
C PRO A 84 -7.26 1.67 7.90
N GLN A 85 -7.04 0.53 8.56
CA GLN A 85 -5.71 -0.08 8.59
C GLN A 85 -5.26 -0.47 7.18
N SER A 86 -3.96 -0.38 6.91
CA SER A 86 -3.36 -0.70 5.61
C SER A 86 -2.55 -2.00 5.67
N LEU A 87 -2.77 -2.85 4.66
CA LEU A 87 -2.05 -4.10 4.39
C LEU A 87 -1.22 -3.93 3.12
N LEU A 88 0.10 -4.10 3.24
CA LEU A 88 1.00 -4.18 2.09
C LEU A 88 1.31 -5.65 1.78
N VAL A 89 1.00 -6.07 0.56
CA VAL A 89 1.35 -7.41 0.03
C VAL A 89 2.27 -7.28 -1.17
N GLY A 90 3.19 -8.22 -1.33
CA GLY A 90 4.23 -8.13 -2.37
C GLY A 90 5.04 -6.84 -2.26
N ARG A 91 5.60 -6.39 -3.38
CA ARG A 91 6.28 -5.09 -3.44
C ARG A 91 5.25 -4.01 -3.73
N ALA A 92 5.00 -3.15 -2.75
CA ALA A 92 4.00 -2.10 -2.84
C ALA A 92 4.64 -0.72 -2.69
N VAL A 93 3.94 0.30 -3.20
CA VAL A 93 4.31 1.70 -3.04
C VAL A 93 3.20 2.41 -2.30
N THR A 94 3.58 3.21 -1.30
CA THR A 94 2.64 3.99 -0.49
C THR A 94 3.31 5.27 0.01
N ALA A 95 2.53 6.33 0.17
CA ALA A 95 2.95 7.52 0.90
C ALA A 95 2.77 7.36 2.43
N GLY A 96 1.96 6.40 2.86
CA GLY A 96 1.62 6.17 4.25
C GLY A 96 0.69 7.25 4.85
N SER A 97 0.53 7.19 6.17
CA SER A 97 -0.25 8.14 6.96
C SER A 97 0.60 8.81 8.03
N LEU A 98 0.42 10.12 8.21
CA LEU A 98 1.20 10.87 9.20
C LEU A 98 0.58 10.69 10.58
N ILE A 99 1.30 10.02 11.49
CA ILE A 99 0.82 9.75 12.86
C ILE A 99 1.31 10.78 13.87
N TYR A 100 2.45 11.42 13.61
CA TYR A 100 3.05 12.39 14.52
C TYR A 100 3.91 13.38 13.74
N ALA A 101 3.82 14.65 14.11
CA ALA A 101 4.66 15.71 13.57
C ALA A 101 4.83 16.79 14.64
N GLU A 102 6.08 17.15 14.94
CA GLU A 102 6.39 18.26 15.84
C GLU A 102 7.66 18.97 15.39
N THR A 103 7.66 20.30 15.56
CA THR A 103 8.86 21.13 15.40
C THR A 103 9.53 21.35 16.75
N TYR A 104 10.85 21.38 16.78
CA TYR A 104 11.63 21.53 18.02
C TYR A 104 13.01 22.12 17.74
N GLY A 105 13.74 22.35 18.82
CA GLY A 105 15.14 22.78 18.76
C GLY A 105 15.31 24.22 18.30
N LYS A 106 16.56 24.67 18.34
CA LYS A 106 16.95 26.00 17.90
C LYS A 106 18.30 25.93 17.22
N ARG A 107 18.40 26.51 16.04
CA ARG A 107 19.65 26.64 15.28
C ARG A 107 19.85 28.10 14.94
N GLU A 108 20.97 28.64 15.40
CA GLU A 108 21.30 30.05 15.22
C GLU A 108 20.15 30.94 15.79
N GLU A 109 19.54 31.76 14.94
CA GLU A 109 18.44 32.66 15.30
C GLU A 109 17.05 32.05 15.07
N ILE A 110 16.98 30.85 14.47
CA ILE A 110 15.71 30.20 14.12
C ILE A 110 15.31 29.25 15.25
N ASP A 111 14.26 29.62 15.97
CA ASP A 111 13.58 28.74 16.93
C ASP A 111 12.67 27.76 16.17
N ASN A 112 12.47 26.55 16.71
CA ASN A 112 11.76 25.45 16.04
C ASN A 112 12.32 25.12 14.65
N SER A 113 13.65 25.13 14.53
CA SER A 113 14.37 24.93 13.27
C SER A 113 14.34 23.48 12.75
N ASP A 114 14.00 22.52 13.59
CA ASP A 114 14.04 21.10 13.28
C ASP A 114 12.64 20.53 13.42
N MET A 115 12.32 19.51 12.63
CA MET A 115 11.02 18.85 12.63
C MET A 115 11.19 17.34 12.60
N ILE A 116 10.41 16.64 13.41
CA ILE A 116 10.26 15.20 13.38
C ILE A 116 8.88 14.85 12.87
N GLU A 117 8.83 13.94 11.93
CA GLU A 117 7.61 13.32 11.43
C GLU A 117 7.71 11.82 11.63
N VAL A 118 6.61 11.18 12.03
CA VAL A 118 6.49 9.73 12.03
C VAL A 118 5.34 9.37 11.10
N ILE A 119 5.66 8.61 10.06
CA ILE A 119 4.76 8.22 8.99
C ILE A 119 4.55 6.71 9.10
N SER A 120 3.32 6.28 9.37
CA SER A 120 2.94 4.87 9.31
C SER A 120 2.87 4.43 7.86
N ILE A 121 3.51 3.32 7.54
CA ILE A 121 3.59 2.75 6.19
C ILE A 121 2.63 1.56 6.05
N ALA A 122 2.57 0.71 7.08
CA ALA A 122 1.66 -0.44 7.11
C ALA A 122 1.34 -0.81 8.57
N ASP A 123 0.14 -1.32 8.84
CA ASP A 123 -0.31 -1.72 10.18
C ASP A 123 0.03 -3.19 10.51
N HIS A 124 1.10 -3.69 9.91
CA HIS A 124 1.72 -4.97 10.18
C HIS A 124 3.25 -4.88 9.99
N PRO A 125 4.02 -5.88 10.48
CA PRO A 125 5.43 -5.98 10.14
C PRO A 125 5.65 -6.29 8.65
N CYS A 126 6.59 -5.59 8.02
CA CYS A 126 6.98 -5.77 6.62
C CYS A 126 8.38 -6.42 6.52
N GLU A 127 8.72 -6.98 5.35
CA GLU A 127 10.06 -7.53 5.09
C GLU A 127 11.13 -6.44 5.15
N GLY A 128 10.88 -5.31 4.50
CA GLY A 128 11.86 -4.23 4.50
C GLY A 128 11.61 -3.12 3.49
N LEU A 129 12.37 -2.03 3.68
CA LEU A 129 12.39 -0.88 2.78
C LEU A 129 13.25 -1.18 1.55
N VAL A 130 12.71 -0.94 0.36
CA VAL A 130 13.40 -1.15 -0.92
C VAL A 130 13.95 0.18 -1.45
N LYS A 131 13.08 1.20 -1.55
CA LYS A 131 13.42 2.52 -2.07
C LYS A 131 12.57 3.61 -1.42
N VAL A 132 13.07 4.84 -1.49
CA VAL A 132 12.36 6.04 -1.03
C VAL A 132 12.39 7.08 -2.12
N PHE A 133 11.30 7.82 -2.28
CA PHE A 133 11.22 9.00 -3.12
C PHE A 133 10.94 10.22 -2.26
N VAL A 134 11.64 11.32 -2.55
CA VAL A 134 11.44 12.63 -1.92
C VAL A 134 11.18 13.64 -3.01
N ALA A 135 10.07 14.38 -2.90
CA ALA A 135 9.67 15.36 -3.90
C ALA A 135 9.73 14.80 -5.34
N GLU A 136 9.16 13.60 -5.50
CA GLU A 136 9.05 12.85 -6.77
C GLU A 136 10.36 12.30 -7.35
N LYS A 137 11.50 12.50 -6.68
CA LYS A 137 12.80 11.96 -7.11
C LYS A 137 13.23 10.81 -6.22
N GLU A 138 13.83 9.78 -6.81
CA GLU A 138 14.44 8.69 -6.05
C GLU A 138 15.53 9.24 -5.13
N ALA A 139 15.44 8.92 -3.85
CA ALA A 139 16.36 9.37 -2.83
C ALA A 139 17.50 8.35 -2.67
N THR A 140 18.75 8.81 -2.76
CA THR A 140 19.91 8.02 -2.34
C THR A 140 20.16 8.25 -0.85
N LEU A 141 20.11 7.18 -0.07
CA LEU A 141 20.33 7.20 1.37
C LEU A 141 21.79 6.90 1.69
N THR A 142 22.40 7.73 2.54
CA THR A 142 23.73 7.47 3.10
C THR A 142 23.58 6.99 4.54
N PRO A 143 24.09 5.79 4.88
CA PRO A 143 23.96 5.23 6.22
C PRO A 143 24.49 6.16 7.32
N ALA A 144 23.76 6.22 8.44
CA ALA A 144 24.20 6.93 9.63
C ALA A 144 25.60 6.47 10.06
N GLY A 145 26.61 7.35 10.01
CA GLY A 145 27.99 7.06 10.43
C GLY A 145 29.06 7.27 9.35
N SER A 146 28.68 7.41 8.08
CA SER A 146 29.62 7.75 7.00
C SER A 146 29.77 9.28 6.86
N GLY A 147 30.68 9.89 7.63
CA GLY A 147 31.06 11.28 7.42
C GLY A 147 30.05 12.34 7.89
N ILE A 148 29.08 11.98 8.73
CA ILE A 148 28.27 12.98 9.46
C ILE A 148 29.24 13.71 10.40
N PRO A 149 29.51 15.01 10.21
CA PRO A 149 30.30 15.75 11.17
C PRO A 149 29.56 15.64 12.50
N GLY A 150 30.22 15.22 13.57
CA GLY A 150 29.68 15.21 14.94
C GLY A 150 29.30 16.61 15.47
N GLN A 151 29.16 17.59 14.59
CA GLN A 151 29.12 19.02 14.84
C GLN A 151 27.71 19.55 15.14
N TRP A 152 26.65 18.77 14.91
CA TRP A 152 25.27 19.29 15.00
C TRP A 152 24.30 18.56 15.94
N TRP A 153 24.66 17.36 16.43
CA TRP A 153 23.70 16.47 17.13
C TRP A 153 24.27 15.72 18.34
N GLY A 154 25.52 15.99 18.72
CA GLY A 154 26.14 15.38 19.89
C GLY A 154 26.08 13.84 19.86
N PRO A 155 25.91 13.18 21.03
CA PRO A 155 25.93 11.71 21.14
C PRO A 155 24.85 10.95 20.35
N LEU A 156 23.81 11.64 19.87
CA LEU A 156 22.65 11.04 19.17
C LEU A 156 22.76 11.10 17.65
N ALA A 157 23.89 11.55 17.09
CA ALA A 157 24.09 11.61 15.65
C ALA A 157 23.88 10.25 14.95
N GLN A 158 24.23 9.15 15.61
CA GLN A 158 24.07 7.78 15.09
C GLN A 158 22.62 7.29 15.11
N SER A 159 21.77 7.83 16.01
CA SER A 159 20.37 7.39 16.12
C SER A 159 19.41 8.17 15.20
N ARG A 160 19.89 9.25 14.57
CA ARG A 160 19.12 10.11 13.65
C ARG A 160 18.56 9.35 12.44
N GLY A 161 19.29 8.37 11.94
CA GLY A 161 18.96 7.63 10.71
C GLY A 161 19.79 8.07 9.50
N ASP A 162 19.46 7.51 8.35
CA ASP A 162 20.18 7.68 7.09
C ASP A 162 19.90 9.06 6.50
N THR A 163 20.94 9.73 5.98
CA THR A 163 20.78 11.05 5.39
C THR A 163 20.40 10.95 3.92
N VAL A 164 19.55 11.88 3.47
CA VAL A 164 19.16 11.96 2.05
C VAL A 164 20.17 12.81 1.29
N ASN A 165 20.79 12.21 0.26
CA ASN A 165 21.75 12.91 -0.58
C ASN A 165 21.09 14.05 -1.35
N GLY A 166 21.84 15.14 -1.56
CA GLY A 166 21.33 16.35 -2.22
C GLY A 166 20.66 17.37 -1.29
N TYR A 167 20.48 17.05 0.00
CA TYR A 167 19.86 17.94 0.99
C TYR A 167 20.84 18.52 2.02
N ASN A 168 22.15 18.51 1.75
CA ASN A 168 23.19 19.03 2.67
C ASN A 168 23.06 18.50 4.11
N ASN A 169 22.75 17.21 4.27
CA ASN A 169 22.49 16.56 5.57
C ASN A 169 21.32 17.13 6.38
N LYS A 170 20.46 17.97 5.78
CA LYS A 170 19.28 18.54 6.44
C LYS A 170 18.11 17.59 6.52
N LEU A 171 18.05 16.58 5.64
CA LEU A 171 17.00 15.58 5.62
C LEU A 171 17.55 14.21 5.99
N ALA A 172 16.89 13.52 6.91
CA ALA A 172 17.24 12.17 7.33
C ALA A 172 15.99 11.34 7.60
N ILE A 173 16.13 10.02 7.45
CA ILE A 173 15.05 9.06 7.64
C ILE A 173 15.57 7.83 8.38
N LYS A 174 14.73 7.24 9.23
CA LYS A 174 14.97 5.93 9.83
C LYS A 174 13.75 5.05 9.64
N PHE A 175 13.95 3.89 9.03
CA PHE A 175 12.91 2.90 8.80
C PHE A 175 12.79 1.93 9.96
N TYR A 176 11.57 1.54 10.25
CA TYR A 176 11.17 0.56 11.25
C TYR A 176 10.26 -0.47 10.60
N ASP A 177 10.65 -1.74 10.67
CA ASP A 177 9.99 -2.87 9.99
C ASP A 177 8.75 -3.41 10.71
N GLY A 178 8.41 -2.86 11.89
CA GLY A 178 7.31 -3.33 12.73
C GLY A 178 7.73 -4.31 13.84
N SER A 179 8.97 -4.81 13.82
CA SER A 179 9.49 -5.77 14.81
C SER A 179 10.11 -5.10 16.04
N GLN A 180 10.24 -3.77 16.04
CA GLN A 180 10.87 -3.01 17.11
C GLN A 180 10.29 -3.29 18.50
N THR A 181 11.19 -3.29 19.49
CA THR A 181 10.88 -3.55 20.90
C THR A 181 11.12 -2.33 21.80
N THR A 182 11.69 -1.26 21.23
CA THR A 182 11.99 -0.01 21.93
C THR A 182 11.54 1.17 21.07
N ALA A 183 11.11 2.24 21.71
CA ALA A 183 10.78 3.49 21.03
C ALA A 183 12.02 4.07 20.36
N ASP A 184 11.81 4.86 19.31
CA ASP A 184 12.95 5.52 18.67
C ASP A 184 13.66 6.47 19.66
N PRO A 185 14.97 6.26 19.91
CA PRO A 185 15.70 7.03 20.92
C PRO A 185 15.94 8.50 20.53
N PHE A 186 15.96 8.82 19.23
CA PHE A 186 16.13 10.19 18.76
C PHE A 186 14.84 11.00 18.91
N ALA A 187 13.67 10.42 18.64
CA ALA A 187 12.36 11.02 18.86
C ALA A 187 12.11 11.24 20.36
N VAL A 188 12.40 10.22 21.19
CA VAL A 188 12.30 10.36 22.65
C VAL A 188 13.21 11.47 23.18
N ALA A 189 14.44 11.58 22.69
CA ALA A 189 15.36 12.63 23.13
C ALA A 189 14.95 14.04 22.65
N ALA A 190 14.41 14.14 21.43
CA ALA A 190 14.05 15.41 20.82
C ALA A 190 12.75 16.01 21.40
N VAL A 191 11.71 15.19 21.53
CA VAL A 191 10.34 15.65 21.82
C VAL A 191 9.69 14.90 22.98
N GLY A 192 10.42 14.07 23.73
CA GLY A 192 9.89 13.33 24.88
C GLY A 192 9.45 14.20 26.06
N ASN A 193 9.92 15.44 26.14
CA ASN A 193 9.50 16.43 27.15
C ASN A 193 8.51 17.47 26.60
N HIS A 194 7.96 17.25 25.38
CA HIS A 194 6.98 18.16 24.82
C HIS A 194 5.75 18.25 25.76
N PRO A 195 5.24 19.46 26.09
CA PRO A 195 4.26 19.65 27.15
C PRO A 195 2.92 18.94 26.89
N GLU A 196 2.47 18.91 25.63
CA GLU A 196 1.16 18.34 25.27
C GLU A 196 1.26 16.99 24.54
N ARG A 197 2.25 16.83 23.66
CA ARG A 197 2.42 15.65 22.78
C ARG A 197 3.80 14.99 22.92
N PRO A 198 4.18 14.52 24.12
CA PRO A 198 5.49 13.91 24.33
C PRO A 198 5.61 12.56 23.63
N TRP A 199 6.65 12.38 22.81
CA TRP A 199 7.02 11.05 22.31
C TRP A 199 7.83 10.31 23.39
N THR A 200 7.15 9.57 24.25
CA THR A 200 7.78 8.85 25.37
C THR A 200 8.31 7.47 24.95
N SER A 201 8.99 6.77 25.86
CA SER A 201 9.45 5.39 25.64
C SER A 201 8.32 4.37 25.40
N ALA A 202 7.06 4.75 25.65
CA ALA A 202 5.89 3.92 25.34
C ALA A 202 5.52 3.92 23.85
N PHE A 203 5.96 4.92 23.08
CA PHE A 203 5.67 5.06 21.64
C PHE A 203 6.63 4.20 20.81
N ILE A 204 6.47 2.88 20.94
CA ILE A 204 7.30 1.88 20.26
C ILE A 204 6.85 1.69 18.80
N GLY A 205 5.53 1.71 18.57
CA GLY A 205 4.94 1.37 17.28
C GLY A 205 5.08 -0.12 16.93
N ARG A 206 5.13 -1.02 17.92
CA ARG A 206 5.25 -2.46 17.68
C ARG A 206 4.07 -2.98 16.87
N GLY A 207 4.34 -3.78 15.84
CA GLY A 207 3.33 -4.30 14.93
C GLY A 207 3.01 -3.36 13.77
N THR A 208 3.61 -2.17 13.71
CA THR A 208 3.42 -1.18 12.64
C THR A 208 4.75 -0.87 11.97
N THR A 209 4.79 -0.99 10.65
CA THR A 209 5.92 -0.53 9.84
C THR A 209 5.82 0.99 9.72
N TYR A 210 6.85 1.73 10.12
CA TYR A 210 6.84 3.19 10.06
C TYR A 210 8.21 3.76 9.67
N ALA A 211 8.20 4.99 9.15
CA ALA A 211 9.39 5.77 8.95
C ALA A 211 9.38 6.99 9.86
N ARG A 212 10.46 7.19 10.61
CA ARG A 212 10.71 8.48 11.26
C ARG A 212 11.55 9.34 10.33
N VAL A 213 11.00 10.48 9.93
CA VAL A 213 11.69 11.51 9.18
C VAL A 213 12.13 12.61 10.14
N HIS A 214 13.32 13.13 9.89
CA HIS A 214 13.84 14.28 10.61
C HIS A 214 14.37 15.30 9.59
N SER A 215 13.82 16.51 9.63
CA SER A 215 14.13 17.59 8.70
C SER A 215 14.65 18.82 9.44
N ILE A 216 15.67 19.47 8.87
CA ILE A 216 16.21 20.75 9.35
C ILE A 216 15.78 21.81 8.36
N TYR A 217 15.17 22.87 8.86
CA TYR A 217 14.71 23.98 8.05
C TYR A 217 15.84 24.55 7.18
N GLY A 218 15.51 24.79 5.92
CA GLY A 218 16.38 25.47 4.99
C GLY A 218 15.58 25.98 3.82
N ALA A 219 15.45 27.30 3.72
CA ALA A 219 14.60 27.98 2.74
C ALA A 219 14.72 27.46 1.30
N THR A 220 15.89 26.96 0.89
CA THR A 220 16.12 26.45 -0.47
C THR A 220 15.85 24.95 -0.64
N LEU A 221 16.33 24.11 0.29
CA LEU A 221 16.33 22.64 0.11
C LEU A 221 15.23 21.93 0.89
N VAL A 222 14.86 22.47 2.05
CA VAL A 222 13.86 21.91 2.96
C VAL A 222 13.02 23.09 3.50
N PRO A 223 12.16 23.69 2.65
CA PRO A 223 11.37 24.86 3.04
C PRO A 223 10.22 24.51 4.00
N GLY A 224 9.90 23.22 4.14
CA GLY A 224 8.82 22.69 4.97
C GLY A 224 8.75 21.17 4.88
N PRO A 225 7.60 20.57 5.28
CA PRO A 225 7.37 19.14 5.15
C PRO A 225 7.58 18.65 3.72
N MET A 226 8.28 17.53 3.57
CA MET A 226 8.64 16.96 2.27
C MET A 226 7.63 15.88 1.87
N ARG A 227 7.34 15.76 0.57
CA ARG A 227 6.49 14.66 0.04
C ARG A 227 7.31 13.38 -0.06
N TRP A 228 6.93 12.37 0.71
CA TRP A 228 7.58 11.06 0.74
C TRP A 228 6.74 10.01 0.01
N ARG A 229 7.41 9.08 -0.67
CA ARG A 229 6.83 7.80 -1.09
C ARG A 229 7.80 6.67 -0.77
N PHE A 230 7.27 5.56 -0.30
CA PHE A 230 8.03 4.41 0.15
C PHE A 230 7.73 3.23 -0.76
N VAL A 231 8.77 2.55 -1.23
CA VAL A 231 8.67 1.25 -1.88
C VAL A 231 9.09 0.22 -0.84
N VAL A 232 8.16 -0.65 -0.47
CA VAL A 232 8.32 -1.60 0.64
C VAL A 232 7.97 -2.99 0.17
N ASP A 233 8.80 -3.95 0.57
CA ASP A 233 8.48 -5.36 0.51
C ASP A 233 7.59 -5.68 1.71
N GLY A 234 6.31 -5.98 1.44
CA GLY A 234 5.24 -6.05 2.42
C GLY A 234 5.29 -7.27 3.35
N ILE A 235 4.12 -7.76 3.74
CA ILE A 235 3.99 -8.87 4.68
C ILE A 235 4.61 -10.17 4.13
N ARG A 236 5.23 -10.93 5.04
CA ARG A 236 5.68 -12.30 4.78
C ARG A 236 4.47 -13.24 4.74
N LEU A 237 4.37 -14.09 3.73
CA LEU A 237 3.20 -14.94 3.50
C LEU A 237 3.56 -16.43 3.47
N TYR A 238 2.55 -17.25 3.76
CA TYR A 238 2.69 -18.70 3.75
C TYR A 238 2.58 -19.26 2.33
N ASP A 239 3.67 -19.87 1.84
CA ASP A 239 3.63 -20.73 0.65
C ASP A 239 3.48 -22.22 1.04
N PRO A 240 2.35 -22.88 0.72
CA PRO A 240 2.16 -24.30 1.02
C PRO A 240 3.09 -25.23 0.22
N ARG A 241 3.64 -24.79 -0.92
CA ARG A 241 4.67 -25.55 -1.67
C ARG A 241 5.96 -25.69 -0.87
N LYS A 242 6.17 -24.84 0.13
CA LYS A 242 7.33 -24.84 1.04
C LYS A 242 7.03 -25.46 2.40
N ASP A 243 5.92 -26.20 2.54
CA ASP A 243 5.53 -26.84 3.80
C ASP A 243 5.47 -28.37 3.66
N THR A 244 6.46 -29.06 4.25
CA THR A 244 6.52 -30.54 4.24
C THR A 244 5.33 -31.23 4.90
N THR A 245 4.56 -30.54 5.74
CA THR A 245 3.41 -31.15 6.46
C THR A 245 2.15 -31.25 5.61
N VAL A 246 2.12 -30.56 4.46
CA VAL A 246 0.95 -30.53 3.56
C VAL A 246 1.31 -30.95 2.12
N GLY A 247 2.45 -31.61 1.92
CA GLY A 247 2.89 -32.14 0.62
C GLY A 247 3.85 -31.23 -0.16
N GLY A 248 4.23 -30.08 0.38
CA GLY A 248 5.31 -29.25 -0.14
C GLY A 248 6.70 -29.72 0.28
N SER A 249 7.71 -28.91 0.01
CA SER A 249 9.11 -29.11 0.40
C SER A 249 9.68 -27.86 1.06
N GLY A 250 9.79 -27.87 2.39
CA GLY A 250 10.39 -26.78 3.16
C GLY A 250 9.91 -26.67 4.61
N SER A 251 10.32 -25.58 5.26
CA SER A 251 10.09 -25.33 6.69
C SER A 251 8.86 -24.47 6.98
N HIS A 252 8.10 -24.02 5.98
CA HIS A 252 6.93 -23.17 6.21
C HIS A 252 5.88 -23.92 7.01
N ARG A 253 5.19 -23.23 7.92
CA ARG A 253 4.03 -23.76 8.64
C ARG A 253 2.97 -22.69 8.71
N PHE A 254 1.73 -23.00 8.33
CA PHE A 254 0.65 -22.00 8.30
C PHE A 254 0.46 -21.29 9.65
N GLY A 255 0.49 -22.05 10.75
CA GLY A 255 0.32 -21.52 12.11
C GLY A 255 1.57 -20.83 12.70
N THR A 256 2.70 -20.80 12.00
CA THR A 256 3.96 -20.26 12.52
C THR A 256 4.47 -19.14 11.61
N LEU A 257 4.02 -17.91 11.89
CA LEU A 257 4.31 -16.71 11.09
C LEU A 257 5.81 -16.45 10.87
N SER A 258 6.67 -16.83 11.82
CA SER A 258 8.13 -16.65 11.67
C SER A 258 8.76 -17.53 10.59
N THR A 259 8.03 -18.54 10.08
CA THR A 259 8.49 -19.39 8.97
C THR A 259 8.09 -18.86 7.60
N HIS A 260 7.24 -17.83 7.55
CA HIS A 260 6.76 -17.24 6.31
C HIS A 260 7.84 -16.33 5.74
N GLU A 261 7.80 -16.09 4.44
CA GLU A 261 8.81 -15.27 3.74
C GLU A 261 8.13 -14.28 2.79
N PHE A 262 8.87 -13.28 2.35
CA PHE A 262 8.40 -12.36 1.33
C PHE A 262 8.10 -13.06 0.00
N THR A 263 6.98 -12.70 -0.63
CA THR A 263 6.61 -13.20 -1.96
C THR A 263 5.94 -12.10 -2.78
N ALA A 264 6.26 -12.06 -4.06
CA ALA A 264 5.57 -11.24 -5.06
C ALA A 264 4.62 -12.08 -5.94
N ASN A 265 4.50 -13.40 -5.68
CA ASN A 265 3.65 -14.30 -6.47
C ASN A 265 2.17 -14.04 -6.15
N LEU A 266 1.40 -13.60 -7.16
CA LEU A 266 0.00 -13.19 -6.99
C LEU A 266 -0.91 -14.33 -6.52
N ALA A 267 -0.66 -15.57 -6.94
CA ALA A 267 -1.43 -16.73 -6.49
C ALA A 267 -1.14 -17.06 -5.02
N VAL A 268 0.10 -16.90 -4.55
CA VAL A 268 0.43 -17.05 -3.11
C VAL A 268 -0.25 -15.96 -2.28
N ILE A 269 -0.28 -14.73 -2.76
CA ILE A 269 -0.99 -13.63 -2.09
C ILE A 269 -2.50 -13.94 -1.99
N ALA A 270 -3.13 -14.31 -3.11
CA ALA A 270 -4.56 -14.67 -3.14
C ALA A 270 -4.88 -15.88 -2.23
N TYR A 271 -4.01 -16.89 -2.19
CA TYR A 271 -4.15 -18.05 -1.30
C TYR A 271 -4.19 -17.61 0.17
N ASN A 272 -3.31 -16.70 0.58
CA ASN A 272 -3.25 -16.22 1.96
C ASN A 272 -4.46 -15.35 2.31
N ILE A 273 -4.98 -14.54 1.38
CA ILE A 273 -6.23 -13.80 1.58
C ILE A 273 -7.40 -14.77 1.80
N LEU A 274 -7.50 -15.86 1.02
CA LEU A 274 -8.54 -16.87 1.21
C LEU A 274 -8.36 -17.71 2.47
N ARG A 275 -7.13 -17.91 2.94
CA ARG A 275 -6.83 -18.59 4.20
C ARG A 275 -7.02 -17.71 5.44
N GLY A 276 -7.05 -16.40 5.24
CA GLY A 276 -6.99 -15.40 6.30
C GLY A 276 -5.56 -15.09 6.69
N ILE A 277 -5.13 -13.86 6.41
CA ILE A 277 -3.84 -13.30 6.81
C ILE A 277 -3.86 -13.03 8.31
N ARG A 278 -2.77 -13.38 8.99
CA ARG A 278 -2.60 -13.21 10.42
C ARG A 278 -1.34 -12.42 10.74
N VAL A 279 -1.39 -11.63 11.80
CA VAL A 279 -0.26 -10.85 12.32
C VAL A 279 -0.10 -11.10 13.82
N LEU A 280 1.10 -10.90 14.35
CA LEU A 280 1.35 -11.04 15.78
C LEU A 280 0.85 -9.79 16.51
N ASP A 281 0.09 -9.98 17.59
CA ASP A 281 -0.23 -8.90 18.51
C ASP A 281 0.98 -8.53 19.39
N VAL A 282 0.79 -7.55 20.27
CA VAL A 282 1.84 -7.07 21.19
C VAL A 282 2.40 -8.15 22.13
N ASN A 283 1.63 -9.22 22.37
CA ASN A 283 1.98 -10.35 23.22
C ASN A 283 2.58 -11.53 22.42
N GLY A 284 2.69 -11.39 21.09
CA GLY A 284 3.19 -12.44 20.21
C GLY A 284 2.16 -13.52 19.88
N VAL A 285 0.87 -13.23 20.01
CA VAL A 285 -0.21 -14.14 19.61
C VAL A 285 -0.68 -13.79 18.20
N ALA A 286 -0.79 -14.79 17.33
CA ALA A 286 -1.27 -14.59 15.96
C ALA A 286 -2.77 -14.29 15.95
N GLN A 287 -3.15 -13.09 15.51
CA GLN A 287 -4.52 -12.63 15.35
C GLN A 287 -4.87 -12.53 13.86
N HIS A 288 -6.14 -12.71 13.52
CA HIS A 288 -6.62 -12.42 12.17
C HIS A 288 -6.49 -10.92 11.87
N PHE A 289 -6.01 -10.60 10.68
CA PHE A 289 -5.80 -9.22 10.24
C PHE A 289 -6.63 -8.89 9.00
N TYR A 290 -6.62 -9.75 7.99
CA TYR A 290 -7.33 -9.52 6.73
C TYR A 290 -7.67 -10.84 6.01
N GLY A 291 -8.71 -10.83 5.18
CA GLY A 291 -9.10 -11.98 4.34
C GLY A 291 -10.28 -12.78 4.90
N LEU A 292 -10.52 -13.98 4.36
CA LEU A 292 -11.59 -14.85 4.82
C LEU A 292 -11.23 -15.50 6.17
N GLU A 293 -12.15 -15.45 7.13
CA GLU A 293 -12.00 -16.13 8.40
C GLU A 293 -12.58 -17.56 8.33
N GLY A 294 -11.87 -18.53 8.90
CA GLY A 294 -12.38 -19.89 9.07
C GLY A 294 -12.32 -20.79 7.83
N THR A 295 -11.67 -20.38 6.74
CA THR A 295 -11.46 -21.25 5.57
C THR A 295 -10.60 -22.45 5.94
N ALA A 296 -11.19 -23.64 5.90
CA ALA A 296 -10.47 -24.89 6.13
C ALA A 296 -9.43 -25.14 5.04
N ALA A 297 -8.27 -25.70 5.39
CA ALA A 297 -7.24 -26.03 4.41
C ALA A 297 -7.74 -26.97 3.29
N ALA A 298 -8.68 -27.86 3.61
CA ALA A 298 -9.30 -28.77 2.64
C ALA A 298 -10.15 -28.05 1.57
N ASN A 299 -10.62 -26.84 1.85
CA ASN A 299 -11.40 -26.03 0.90
C ASN A 299 -10.52 -25.39 -0.18
N LEU A 300 -9.19 -25.53 -0.08
CA LEU A 300 -8.21 -24.98 -1.01
C LEU A 300 -7.31 -26.14 -1.49
N PRO A 301 -7.74 -26.93 -2.49
CA PRO A 301 -7.08 -28.15 -2.92
C PRO A 301 -5.68 -27.83 -3.45
N LEU A 302 -4.66 -28.31 -2.73
CA LEU A 302 -3.27 -27.89 -2.93
C LEU A 302 -2.74 -28.21 -4.33
N ASP A 303 -3.16 -29.30 -4.97
CA ASP A 303 -2.73 -29.62 -6.35
C ASP A 303 -3.10 -28.51 -7.34
N ASN A 304 -4.31 -27.94 -7.21
CA ASN A 304 -4.77 -26.84 -8.06
C ASN A 304 -4.04 -25.54 -7.72
N TRP A 305 -3.86 -25.25 -6.43
CA TRP A 305 -3.17 -24.04 -5.99
C TRP A 305 -1.68 -24.07 -6.32
N PHE A 306 -1.01 -25.22 -6.22
CA PHE A 306 0.38 -25.40 -6.61
C PHE A 306 0.55 -25.18 -8.10
N ALA A 307 -0.36 -25.70 -8.93
CA ALA A 307 -0.33 -25.46 -10.37
C ALA A 307 -0.44 -23.96 -10.68
N ALA A 308 -1.38 -23.25 -10.06
CA ALA A 308 -1.53 -21.80 -10.22
C ALA A 308 -0.29 -21.01 -9.74
N MET A 309 0.27 -21.36 -8.59
CA MET A 309 1.48 -20.70 -8.06
C MET A 309 2.70 -20.95 -8.95
N ASN A 310 2.85 -22.16 -9.49
CA ASN A 310 3.93 -22.50 -10.41
C ASN A 310 3.78 -21.77 -11.76
N GLU A 311 2.56 -21.58 -12.24
CA GLU A 311 2.29 -20.79 -13.45
C GLU A 311 2.69 -19.32 -13.26
N CYS A 312 2.40 -18.73 -12.09
CA CYS A 312 2.87 -17.38 -11.77
C CYS A 312 4.41 -17.26 -11.74
N ASP A 313 5.09 -18.33 -11.31
CA ASP A 313 6.56 -18.39 -11.26
C ASP A 313 7.22 -18.78 -12.60
N ALA A 314 6.43 -19.13 -13.62
CA ALA A 314 6.96 -19.44 -14.95
C ALA A 314 7.79 -18.26 -15.48
N THR A 315 8.95 -18.53 -16.05
CA THR A 315 9.83 -17.46 -16.53
C THR A 315 9.43 -17.02 -17.93
N VAL A 316 9.10 -15.74 -18.09
CA VAL A 316 8.83 -15.08 -19.37
C VAL A 316 9.79 -13.91 -19.48
N ASP A 317 10.57 -13.86 -20.56
CA ASP A 317 11.56 -12.80 -20.83
C ASP A 317 12.56 -12.53 -19.68
N GLY A 318 12.83 -13.54 -18.85
CA GLY A 318 13.80 -13.47 -17.74
C GLY A 318 13.21 -13.06 -16.40
N GLU A 319 11.91 -12.79 -16.31
CA GLU A 319 11.19 -12.46 -15.07
C GLU A 319 10.05 -13.47 -14.82
N PRO A 320 9.56 -13.62 -13.57
CA PRO A 320 8.34 -14.37 -13.31
C PRO A 320 7.16 -13.82 -14.10
N GLN A 321 6.28 -14.68 -14.63
CA GLN A 321 5.20 -14.28 -15.52
C GLN A 321 4.16 -13.39 -14.81
N PHE A 322 3.77 -13.76 -13.59
CA PHE A 322 2.74 -13.05 -12.84
C PHE A 322 3.19 -12.72 -11.41
N HIS A 323 3.77 -11.54 -11.26
CA HIS A 323 4.18 -11.01 -9.98
C HIS A 323 3.62 -9.60 -9.74
N GLY A 324 3.50 -9.21 -8.48
CA GLY A 324 3.04 -7.87 -8.14
C GLY A 324 2.96 -7.64 -6.64
N GLY A 325 2.37 -6.51 -6.30
CA GLY A 325 2.07 -6.11 -4.94
C GLY A 325 0.99 -5.06 -4.93
N ALA A 326 0.40 -4.85 -3.75
CA ALA A 326 -0.69 -3.91 -3.57
C ALA A 326 -0.67 -3.33 -2.16
N GLU A 327 -1.11 -2.09 -2.05
CA GLU A 327 -1.64 -1.54 -0.82
C GLU A 327 -3.14 -1.84 -0.77
N ILE A 328 -3.56 -2.57 0.26
CA ILE A 328 -4.93 -3.01 0.47
C ILE A 328 -5.41 -2.40 1.78
N SER A 329 -6.46 -1.61 1.72
CA SER A 329 -7.13 -1.12 2.91
C SER A 329 -8.00 -2.23 3.53
N VAL A 330 -8.00 -2.39 4.85
CA VAL A 330 -8.69 -3.49 5.55
C VAL A 330 -10.22 -3.42 5.40
N ASP A 331 -10.78 -2.26 5.09
CA ASP A 331 -12.21 -2.08 4.75
C ASP A 331 -12.59 -2.58 3.34
N THR A 332 -11.60 -2.96 2.53
CA THR A 332 -11.80 -3.52 1.20
C THR A 332 -12.21 -4.98 1.28
N GLU A 333 -13.30 -5.36 0.63
CA GLU A 333 -13.76 -6.74 0.61
C GLU A 333 -12.68 -7.69 0.03
N PRO A 334 -12.37 -8.82 0.69
CA PRO A 334 -11.34 -9.75 0.23
C PRO A 334 -11.50 -10.22 -1.22
N LEU A 335 -12.73 -10.41 -1.68
CA LEU A 335 -13.00 -10.81 -3.05
C LEU A 335 -12.62 -9.72 -4.05
N GLU A 336 -12.81 -8.44 -3.71
CA GLU A 336 -12.41 -7.32 -4.57
C GLU A 336 -10.89 -7.19 -4.68
N ALA A 337 -10.17 -7.34 -3.56
CA ALA A 337 -8.71 -7.39 -3.57
C ALA A 337 -8.21 -8.55 -4.45
N ILE A 338 -8.83 -9.74 -4.33
CA ILE A 338 -8.50 -10.88 -5.18
C ILE A 338 -8.83 -10.61 -6.65
N ARG A 339 -9.97 -9.97 -6.98
CA ARG A 339 -10.34 -9.62 -8.37
C ARG A 339 -9.32 -8.74 -9.07
N GLN A 340 -8.71 -7.79 -8.36
CA GLN A 340 -7.61 -7.00 -8.92
C GLN A 340 -6.38 -7.86 -9.22
N MET A 341 -6.03 -8.78 -8.32
CA MET A 341 -4.93 -9.72 -8.55
C MET A 341 -5.22 -10.68 -9.72
N LEU A 342 -6.46 -11.18 -9.81
CA LEU A 342 -6.92 -12.02 -10.93
C LEU A 342 -6.77 -11.30 -12.27
N SER A 343 -7.12 -10.01 -12.32
CA SER A 343 -6.96 -9.19 -13.52
C SER A 343 -5.49 -9.04 -13.94
N ALA A 344 -4.57 -9.05 -12.98
CA ALA A 344 -3.13 -8.97 -13.23
C ALA A 344 -2.47 -10.31 -13.63
N MET A 345 -3.11 -11.45 -13.31
CA MET A 345 -2.56 -12.79 -13.60
C MET A 345 -3.34 -13.61 -14.64
N ASP A 346 -4.23 -12.97 -15.40
CA ASP A 346 -5.20 -13.67 -16.27
C ASP A 346 -5.90 -14.83 -15.53
N GLY A 347 -6.33 -14.50 -14.31
CA GLY A 347 -6.79 -15.46 -13.33
C GLY A 347 -8.31 -15.58 -13.29
N ARG A 348 -8.80 -16.78 -12.99
CA ARG A 348 -10.20 -17.04 -12.66
C ARG A 348 -10.32 -17.82 -11.36
N LEU A 349 -10.91 -17.21 -10.35
CA LEU A 349 -11.31 -17.89 -9.13
C LEU A 349 -12.71 -18.47 -9.30
N THR A 350 -12.87 -19.75 -9.01
CA THR A 350 -14.18 -20.44 -9.01
C THR A 350 -14.41 -21.10 -7.67
N GLU A 351 -15.63 -20.98 -7.17
CA GLU A 351 -16.10 -21.63 -5.94
C GLU A 351 -17.11 -22.72 -6.31
N ILE A 352 -16.91 -23.93 -5.78
CA ILE A 352 -17.80 -25.08 -6.01
C ILE A 352 -18.00 -25.80 -4.67
N GLY A 353 -19.15 -25.60 -4.03
CA GLY A 353 -19.53 -26.34 -2.81
C GLY A 353 -18.61 -26.09 -1.61
N GLY A 354 -18.14 -24.85 -1.45
CA GLY A 354 -17.20 -24.38 -0.44
C GLY A 354 -15.73 -24.56 -0.82
N VAL A 355 -15.43 -25.13 -2.00
CA VAL A 355 -14.07 -25.38 -2.47
C VAL A 355 -13.66 -24.32 -3.49
N TYR A 356 -12.56 -23.62 -3.22
CA TYR A 356 -12.04 -22.56 -4.07
C TYR A 356 -10.91 -23.09 -4.95
N LYS A 357 -11.10 -22.98 -6.26
CA LYS A 357 -10.10 -23.32 -7.27
C LYS A 357 -9.66 -22.07 -8.03
N LEU A 358 -8.35 -21.94 -8.18
CA LEU A 358 -7.74 -20.88 -8.95
C LEU A 358 -7.22 -21.44 -10.27
N TYR A 359 -7.58 -20.79 -11.36
CA TYR A 359 -6.99 -21.00 -12.68
C TYR A 359 -6.23 -19.74 -13.06
N VAL A 360 -5.04 -19.90 -13.63
CA VAL A 360 -4.13 -18.80 -13.98
C VAL A 360 -3.59 -19.09 -15.37
N GLY A 361 -3.54 -18.08 -16.22
CA GLY A 361 -2.98 -18.19 -17.57
C GLY A 361 -3.77 -19.11 -18.49
N VAL A 362 -3.04 -19.83 -19.34
CA VAL A 362 -3.62 -20.59 -20.47
C VAL A 362 -4.50 -21.74 -19.95
N PRO A 363 -5.68 -21.97 -20.57
CA PRO A 363 -6.54 -23.08 -20.19
C PRO A 363 -5.81 -24.43 -20.30
N GLY A 364 -5.96 -25.24 -19.26
CA GLY A 364 -5.46 -26.61 -19.24
C GLY A 364 -6.21 -27.52 -20.23
N VAL A 365 -5.72 -28.76 -20.35
CA VAL A 365 -6.33 -29.77 -21.23
C VAL A 365 -7.78 -30.02 -20.81
N PRO A 366 -8.73 -30.16 -21.76
CA PRO A 366 -10.12 -30.50 -21.45
C PRO A 366 -10.22 -31.79 -20.62
N VAL A 367 -10.88 -31.70 -19.47
CA VAL A 367 -11.14 -32.84 -18.56
C VAL A 367 -12.53 -33.45 -18.74
N PHE A 368 -13.38 -32.80 -19.54
CA PHE A 368 -14.75 -33.22 -19.79
C PHE A 368 -15.10 -32.94 -21.25
N ALA A 369 -15.74 -33.92 -21.89
CA ALA A 369 -16.29 -33.79 -23.24
C ALA A 369 -17.81 -33.86 -23.13
N ILE A 370 -18.48 -32.93 -23.80
CA ILE A 370 -19.93 -32.89 -23.94
C ILE A 370 -20.22 -33.24 -25.40
N ASP A 371 -21.08 -34.24 -25.61
CA ASP A 371 -21.66 -34.57 -26.91
C ASP A 371 -23.17 -34.34 -26.90
N ASP A 372 -23.82 -34.56 -28.05
CA ASP A 372 -25.26 -34.34 -28.19
C ASP A 372 -26.10 -35.26 -27.28
N ASP A 373 -25.52 -36.35 -26.77
CA ASP A 373 -26.21 -37.30 -25.90
C ASP A 373 -26.33 -36.80 -24.45
N VAL A 374 -25.50 -35.83 -24.03
CA VAL A 374 -25.57 -35.21 -22.69
C VAL A 374 -26.36 -33.90 -22.63
N ILE A 375 -26.79 -33.35 -23.78
CA ILE A 375 -27.61 -32.13 -23.83
C ILE A 375 -29.08 -32.50 -23.66
N ARG A 376 -29.78 -31.79 -22.79
CA ARG A 376 -31.21 -32.03 -22.52
C ARG A 376 -32.06 -31.52 -23.69
N ALA A 377 -32.61 -32.43 -24.48
CA ALA A 377 -33.47 -32.12 -25.64
C ALA A 377 -34.82 -31.43 -25.32
N ASN A 378 -35.15 -31.17 -24.04
CA ASN A 378 -36.42 -30.59 -23.61
C ASN A 378 -36.35 -29.10 -23.27
N GLU A 379 -35.18 -28.47 -23.39
CA GLU A 379 -34.99 -27.03 -23.21
C GLU A 379 -34.52 -26.43 -24.54
N GLY A 380 -34.89 -25.17 -24.82
CA GLY A 380 -34.47 -24.49 -26.04
C GLY A 380 -32.99 -24.09 -25.95
N ASP A 381 -32.21 -24.43 -26.96
CA ASP A 381 -30.79 -24.08 -27.02
C ASP A 381 -30.61 -22.55 -27.14
N GLU A 382 -30.17 -21.89 -26.07
CA GLU A 382 -29.66 -20.51 -26.14
C GLU A 382 -28.17 -20.53 -26.48
N PHE A 383 -27.82 -20.91 -27.71
CA PHE A 383 -26.46 -20.85 -28.20
C PHE A 383 -26.16 -19.45 -28.78
N ARG A 384 -25.34 -18.66 -28.08
CA ARG A 384 -24.87 -17.34 -28.53
C ARG A 384 -23.36 -17.34 -28.76
N PRO A 385 -22.86 -17.97 -29.84
CA PRO A 385 -21.43 -18.09 -30.09
C PRO A 385 -20.76 -16.77 -30.49
N ILE A 386 -21.55 -15.82 -31.02
CA ILE A 386 -21.04 -14.56 -31.56
C ILE A 386 -21.67 -13.41 -30.78
N MET A 387 -20.83 -12.66 -30.09
CA MET A 387 -21.25 -11.40 -29.47
C MET A 387 -21.61 -10.37 -30.56
N PRO A 388 -22.70 -9.59 -30.38
CA PRO A 388 -23.01 -8.44 -31.22
C PRO A 388 -21.80 -7.52 -31.38
N LEU A 389 -21.67 -6.86 -32.53
CA LEU A 389 -20.51 -6.00 -32.85
C LEU A 389 -20.25 -4.94 -31.76
N GLU A 390 -21.31 -4.42 -31.15
CA GLU A 390 -21.27 -3.44 -30.05
C GLU A 390 -20.67 -3.98 -28.73
N GLN A 391 -20.63 -5.30 -28.54
CA GLN A 391 -20.06 -5.96 -27.34
C GLN A 391 -18.64 -6.49 -27.58
N ARG A 392 -18.11 -6.36 -28.81
CA ARG A 392 -16.75 -6.80 -29.13
C ARG A 392 -15.75 -5.76 -28.65
N VAL A 393 -14.78 -6.21 -27.88
CA VAL A 393 -13.71 -5.36 -27.34
C VAL A 393 -12.50 -5.49 -28.26
N ASN A 394 -12.22 -4.45 -29.05
CA ASN A 394 -11.08 -4.44 -29.98
C ASN A 394 -9.80 -3.86 -29.34
N HIS A 395 -9.94 -3.19 -28.20
CA HIS A 395 -8.86 -2.49 -27.52
C HIS A 395 -8.89 -2.83 -26.04
N VAL A 396 -7.78 -3.36 -25.54
CA VAL A 396 -7.54 -3.52 -24.12
C VAL A 396 -6.33 -2.66 -23.75
N THR A 397 -6.48 -1.92 -22.66
CA THR A 397 -5.41 -1.13 -22.06
C THR A 397 -5.38 -1.41 -20.57
N GLY A 398 -4.18 -1.42 -19.98
CA GLY A 398 -3.97 -1.55 -18.55
C GLY A 398 -3.27 -0.31 -17.98
N SER A 399 -3.32 -0.16 -16.66
CA SER A 399 -2.44 0.76 -15.93
C SER A 399 -1.53 -0.07 -15.03
N TYR A 400 -0.26 0.28 -14.96
CA TYR A 400 0.73 -0.41 -14.14
C TYR A 400 1.69 0.59 -13.48
N THR A 401 2.40 0.13 -12.46
CA THR A 401 3.50 0.86 -11.82
C THR A 401 4.79 0.06 -12.02
N SER A 402 5.88 0.75 -12.34
CA SER A 402 7.18 0.11 -12.60
C SER A 402 8.30 0.82 -11.85
N PRO A 403 9.41 0.11 -11.54
CA PRO A 403 10.61 0.74 -10.97
C PRO A 403 11.20 1.82 -11.89
N GLU A 404 11.15 1.60 -13.22
CA GLU A 404 11.74 2.49 -14.23
C GLU A 404 10.98 3.81 -14.35
N ASP A 405 9.65 3.77 -14.17
CA ASP A 405 8.79 4.96 -14.18
C ASP A 405 8.65 5.61 -12.79
N GLY A 406 9.53 5.27 -11.84
CA GLY A 406 9.51 5.84 -10.49
C GLY A 406 8.25 5.49 -9.68
N TRP A 407 7.66 4.32 -9.99
CA TRP A 407 6.44 3.79 -9.37
C TRP A 407 5.23 4.73 -9.45
N ILE A 408 5.15 5.51 -10.53
CA ILE A 408 3.99 6.33 -10.85
C ILE A 408 3.08 5.54 -11.79
N PRO A 409 1.75 5.53 -11.60
CA PRO A 409 0.83 4.85 -12.50
C PRO A 409 0.99 5.33 -13.94
N LYS A 410 1.18 4.38 -14.85
CA LYS A 410 1.33 4.63 -16.29
C LYS A 410 0.42 3.70 -17.06
N VAL A 411 -0.17 4.25 -18.12
CA VAL A 411 -1.01 3.47 -19.04
C VAL A 411 -0.12 2.66 -19.97
N ALA A 412 -0.37 1.36 -20.05
CA ALA A 412 0.30 0.46 -20.98
C ALA A 412 -0.05 0.80 -22.43
N PRO A 413 0.89 0.59 -23.39
CA PRO A 413 0.54 0.70 -24.79
C PRO A 413 -0.60 -0.26 -25.12
N SER A 414 -1.61 0.23 -25.83
CA SER A 414 -2.77 -0.60 -26.17
C SER A 414 -2.35 -1.77 -27.05
N ARG A 415 -2.80 -2.98 -26.69
CA ARG A 415 -2.65 -4.16 -27.54
C ARG A 415 -3.89 -4.23 -28.43
N ARG A 416 -3.64 -4.32 -29.74
CA ARG A 416 -4.67 -4.48 -30.77
C ARG A 416 -4.56 -5.87 -31.36
N VAL A 417 -5.70 -6.49 -31.60
CA VAL A 417 -5.74 -7.71 -32.41
C VAL A 417 -6.15 -7.30 -33.81
N ILE A 418 -5.16 -7.08 -34.67
CA ILE A 418 -5.31 -6.50 -36.02
C ILE A 418 -6.22 -7.39 -36.92
N GLU A 419 -6.32 -8.68 -36.60
CA GLU A 419 -7.12 -9.66 -37.36
C GLU A 419 -8.65 -9.47 -37.27
N TRP A 420 -9.15 -8.61 -36.37
CA TRP A 420 -10.60 -8.40 -36.17
C TRP A 420 -11.11 -7.04 -36.66
N GLU A 421 -10.28 -6.26 -37.36
CA GLU A 421 -10.65 -4.96 -37.92
C GLU A 421 -11.17 -5.01 -39.38
N GLU A 422 -11.26 -6.21 -40.00
CA GLU A 422 -11.86 -6.41 -41.34
C GLU A 422 -13.35 -6.76 -41.34
#